data_AF-A0A535C5Q3-F1
#
_entry.id   AF-A0A535C5Q3-F1
#
_cell.length_a   1.000
_cell.length_b   1.000
_cell.length_c   1.000
_cell.angle_alpha   90.00
_cell.angle_beta   90.00
_cell.angle_gamma   90.00
#
_symmetry.space_group_name_H-M   'P 1'
#
loop_
_entity.id
_entity.type
_entity.pdbx_description
1 polymer ?
#
loop_
_entity_poly.entity_id
_entity_poly.type
_entity_poly.pdbx_seq_one_letter_code
_entity_poly.pdbx_strand_id
1 'polypeptide(L)'
;MRFAIAVIVSALTQVVMFVRIADWVGIGAYLAMTYIVFAAAGAGWFARRRAALAGALSVVLGVTLYACLTYFGPAGIGTPAIDLVLGILRLVIAYWTFILSGAVAGALGGAIRRRVLGAAA
;
A
#
# COMPACT_ATOMS: atom_id res chain seq x y z
N MET A 1 10.80 0.08 16.39
CA MET A 1 11.18 1.21 15.49
C MET A 1 11.35 0.80 14.03
N ARG A 2 12.31 -0.06 13.66
CA ARG A 2 12.56 -0.42 12.24
C ARG A 2 11.34 -0.93 11.45
N PHE A 3 10.49 -1.73 12.09
CA PHE A 3 9.26 -2.24 11.48
C PHE A 3 8.26 -1.12 11.15
N ALA A 4 7.94 -0.29 12.14
CA ALA A 4 6.99 0.82 11.98
C ALA A 4 7.47 1.83 10.93
N ILE A 5 8.76 2.17 10.94
CA ILE A 5 9.35 3.08 9.94
C ILE A 5 9.23 2.49 8.53
N ALA A 6 9.51 1.19 8.34
CA ALA A 6 9.38 0.53 7.04
C ALA A 6 7.93 0.55 6.52
N VAL A 7 6.95 0.35 7.41
CA VAL A 7 5.53 0.42 7.09
C VAL A 7 5.14 1.85 6.70
N ILE A 8 5.53 2.85 7.49
CA ILE A 8 5.18 4.26 7.26
C ILE A 8 5.80 4.77 5.96
N VAL A 9 7.10 4.53 5.74
CA VAL A 9 7.79 4.98 4.52
C VAL A 9 7.15 4.33 3.28
N SER A 10 6.91 3.02 3.34
CA SER A 10 6.23 2.29 2.25
C SER A 10 4.82 2.84 1.99
N ALA A 11 4.05 3.13 3.03
CA ALA A 11 2.71 3.71 2.89
C ALA A 11 2.75 5.10 2.25
N LEU A 12 3.66 5.97 2.68
CA LEU A 12 3.84 7.30 2.08
C LEU A 12 4.21 7.22 0.61
N THR A 13 5.09 6.30 0.24
CA THR A 13 5.47 6.04 -1.16
C THR A 13 4.26 5.61 -2.00
N GLN A 14 3.34 4.83 -1.44
CA GLN A 14 2.10 4.45 -2.13
C GLN A 14 1.15 5.64 -2.31
N VAL A 15 0.99 6.50 -1.30
CA VAL A 15 0.14 7.71 -1.36
C VAL A 15 0.54 8.63 -2.51
N VAL A 16 1.84 8.80 -2.76
CA VAL A 16 2.31 9.62 -3.89
C VAL A 16 1.74 9.14 -5.22
N MET A 17 1.68 7.81 -5.44
CA MET A 17 1.11 7.27 -6.67
C MET A 17 -0.41 7.35 -6.70
N PHE A 18 -1.07 7.11 -5.55
CA PHE A 18 -2.53 7.27 -5.48
C PHE A 18 -3.00 8.68 -5.81
N VAL A 19 -2.21 9.71 -5.48
CA VAL A 19 -2.53 11.12 -5.77
C VAL A 19 -2.15 11.54 -7.19
N ARG A 20 -1.08 10.98 -7.76
CA ARG A 20 -0.57 11.36 -9.10
C ARG A 20 -1.35 10.74 -10.24
N ILE A 21 -1.99 9.60 -10.02
CA ILE A 21 -2.68 8.84 -11.06
C ILE A 21 -4.17 9.14 -10.94
N ALA A 22 -4.63 10.09 -11.77
CA ALA A 22 -6.02 10.49 -11.84
C ALA A 22 -6.91 9.37 -12.44
N ASP A 23 -6.38 8.62 -13.41
CA ASP A 23 -7.11 7.57 -14.11
C ASP A 23 -6.53 6.18 -13.82
N TRP A 24 -7.33 5.34 -13.18
CA TRP A 24 -7.04 3.93 -12.89
C TRP A 24 -7.40 3.02 -14.08
N VAL A 25 -7.02 3.43 -15.29
CA VAL A 25 -7.33 2.72 -16.53
C VAL A 25 -6.08 2.55 -17.37
N GLY A 26 -5.89 1.36 -17.95
CA GLY A 26 -4.77 1.06 -18.84
C GLY A 26 -3.40 1.04 -18.15
N ILE A 27 -2.38 1.56 -18.84
CA ILE A 27 -0.96 1.47 -18.42
C ILE A 27 -0.72 2.14 -17.05
N GLY A 28 -1.45 3.22 -16.74
CA GLY A 28 -1.34 3.93 -15.45
C GLY A 28 -1.68 3.05 -14.25
N ALA A 29 -2.75 2.24 -14.35
CA ALA A 29 -3.15 1.33 -13.28
C ALA A 29 -2.12 0.22 -13.04
N TYR A 30 -1.56 -0.35 -14.11
CA TYR A 30 -0.49 -1.36 -14.01
C TYR A 30 0.77 -0.79 -13.37
N LEU A 31 1.15 0.44 -13.71
CA LEU A 31 2.30 1.11 -13.11
C LEU A 31 2.08 1.37 -11.62
N ALA A 32 0.88 1.84 -11.24
CA ALA A 32 0.49 2.06 -9.85
C ALA A 32 0.56 0.76 -9.03
N MET A 33 -0.03 -0.32 -9.55
CA MET A 33 0.01 -1.66 -8.94
C MET A 33 1.44 -2.14 -8.72
N THR A 34 2.29 -2.01 -9.75
CA THR A 34 3.69 -2.42 -9.68
C THR A 34 4.43 -1.63 -8.60
N TYR A 35 4.17 -0.33 -8.51
CA TYR A 35 4.79 0.54 -7.51
C TYR A 35 4.36 0.19 -6.08
N ILE A 36 3.07 -0.09 -5.87
CA ILE A 36 2.53 -0.55 -4.58
C ILE A 36 3.16 -1.86 -4.15
N VAL A 37 3.29 -2.82 -5.07
CA VAL A 37 3.94 -4.12 -4.83
C VAL A 37 5.42 -3.94 -4.48
N PHE A 38 6.16 -3.09 -5.21
CA PHE A 38 7.56 -2.79 -4.89
C PHE A 38 7.72 -2.12 -3.53
N ALA A 39 6.86 -1.16 -3.20
CA ALA A 39 6.87 -0.50 -1.89
C ALA A 39 6.58 -1.50 -0.76
N ALA A 40 5.62 -2.42 -0.95
CA ALA A 40 5.30 -3.45 0.03
C ALA A 40 6.43 -4.49 0.18
N ALA A 41 7.11 -4.85 -0.91
CA ALA A 41 8.31 -5.68 -0.88
C ALA A 41 9.45 -5.01 -0.11
N GLY A 42 9.65 -3.70 -0.31
CA GLY A 42 10.59 -2.90 0.48
C GLY A 42 10.27 -2.92 1.97
N ALA A 43 9.00 -2.76 2.35
CA ALA A 43 8.58 -2.88 3.76
C ALA A 43 8.94 -4.25 4.35
N GLY A 44 8.67 -5.32 3.60
CA GLY A 44 9.02 -6.69 3.97
C GLY A 44 10.52 -6.94 4.13
N TRP A 45 11.34 -6.36 3.23
CA TRP A 45 12.79 -6.39 3.33
C TRP A 45 13.26 -5.81 4.68
N PHE A 46 12.85 -4.60 5.03
CA PHE A 46 13.30 -3.95 6.26
C PHE A 46 12.72 -4.57 7.55
N ALA A 47 11.54 -5.21 7.48
CA ALA A 47 10.84 -5.78 8.62
C ALA A 47 11.39 -7.15 9.12
N ARG A 48 12.27 -7.81 8.37
CA ARG A 48 12.89 -9.12 8.69
C ARG A 48 11.89 -10.25 9.03
N ARG A 49 11.50 -10.38 10.30
CA ARG A 49 10.71 -11.52 10.83
C ARG A 49 9.22 -11.42 10.51
N ARG A 50 8.69 -10.20 10.41
CA ARG A 50 7.25 -9.94 10.15
C ARG A 50 7.03 -9.36 8.76
N ALA A 51 7.74 -9.88 7.76
CA ALA A 51 7.83 -9.29 6.43
C ALA A 51 6.48 -9.23 5.69
N ALA A 52 5.68 -10.30 5.75
CA ALA A 52 4.34 -10.33 5.17
C ALA A 52 3.40 -9.32 5.85
N LEU A 53 3.43 -9.28 7.19
CA LEU A 53 2.63 -8.33 7.96
C LEU A 53 3.03 -6.88 7.67
N ALA A 54 4.32 -6.58 7.45
CA ALA A 54 4.78 -5.24 7.10
C ALA A 54 4.23 -4.79 5.74
N GLY A 55 4.24 -5.66 4.73
CA GLY A 55 3.67 -5.36 3.43
C GLY A 55 2.15 -5.21 3.46
N ALA A 56 1.45 -6.05 4.23
CA ALA A 56 0.00 -5.90 4.44
C ALA A 56 -0.34 -4.57 5.12
N LEU A 57 0.33 -4.26 6.23
CA LEU A 57 0.09 -3.04 7.00
C LEU A 57 0.48 -1.77 6.24
N SER A 58 1.49 -1.82 5.36
CA SER A 58 1.83 -0.64 4.56
C SER A 58 0.77 -0.33 3.52
N VAL A 59 0.14 -1.35 2.92
CA VAL A 59 -1.01 -1.17 2.04
C VAL A 59 -2.20 -0.62 2.82
N VAL A 60 -2.56 -1.22 3.96
CA VAL A 60 -3.66 -0.72 4.80
C VAL A 60 -3.44 0.75 5.17
N LEU A 61 -2.23 1.11 5.62
CA LEU A 61 -1.91 2.48 5.99
C LEU A 61 -1.96 3.43 4.78
N GLY A 62 -1.40 3.03 3.63
CA GLY A 62 -1.39 3.84 2.41
C GLY A 62 -2.81 4.12 1.90
N VAL A 63 -3.67 3.11 1.96
CA VAL A 63 -5.09 3.22 1.57
C VAL A 63 -5.85 4.13 2.52
N THR A 64 -5.67 3.97 3.83
CA THR A 64 -6.30 4.85 4.83
C THR A 64 -5.88 6.30 4.62
N LEU A 65 -4.60 6.56 4.37
CA LEU A 65 -4.11 7.91 4.09
C LEU A 65 -4.71 8.48 2.80
N TYR A 66 -4.80 7.68 1.74
CA TYR A 66 -5.44 8.09 0.49
C TYR A 66 -6.94 8.39 0.69
N ALA A 67 -7.67 7.52 1.38
CA ALA A 67 -9.08 7.75 1.69
C ALA A 67 -9.26 9.04 2.50
N CYS A 68 -8.39 9.29 3.49
CA CYS A 68 -8.42 10.53 4.25
C CYS A 68 -8.20 11.76 3.35
N LEU A 69 -7.23 11.72 2.45
CA LEU A 69 -6.94 12.83 1.53
C LEU A 69 -8.08 13.07 0.53
N THR A 70 -8.72 12.01 0.04
CA THR A 70 -9.80 12.11 -0.94
C THR A 70 -11.09 12.61 -0.31
N TYR A 71 -11.51 12.02 0.81
CA TYR A 71 -12.82 12.29 1.42
C TYR A 71 -12.83 13.45 2.41
N PHE A 72 -11.69 13.77 3.04
CA PHE A 72 -11.55 14.97 3.88
C PHE A 72 -10.80 16.11 3.18
N GLY A 73 -10.43 15.92 1.90
CA GLY A 73 -9.87 16.97 1.05
C GLY A 73 -10.94 17.74 0.27
N PRO A 74 -10.52 18.63 -0.65
CA PRO A 74 -11.44 19.47 -1.43
C PRO A 74 -12.48 18.70 -2.22
N ALA A 75 -12.16 17.47 -2.64
CA ALA A 75 -13.05 16.59 -3.39
C ALA A 75 -14.22 16.01 -2.54
N GLY A 76 -14.08 16.01 -1.21
CA GLY A 76 -15.13 15.58 -0.28
C GLY A 76 -16.14 16.68 0.11
N ILE A 77 -15.88 17.92 -0.30
CA ILE A 77 -16.75 19.06 0.05
C ILE A 77 -17.99 19.01 -0.86
N GLY A 78 -19.16 18.78 -0.24
CA GLY A 78 -20.45 18.72 -0.93
C GLY A 78 -20.86 17.32 -1.41
N THR A 79 -20.08 16.27 -1.10
CA THR A 79 -20.45 14.89 -1.44
C THR A 79 -21.59 14.39 -0.55
N PRO A 80 -22.66 13.78 -1.10
CA PRO A 80 -23.74 13.21 -0.30
C PRO A 80 -23.23 12.11 0.64
N ALA A 81 -23.78 12.04 1.86
CA ALA A 81 -23.37 11.04 2.86
C ALA A 81 -23.51 9.59 2.36
N ILE A 82 -24.52 9.32 1.52
CA ILE A 82 -24.73 7.98 0.92
C ILE A 82 -23.61 7.60 -0.05
N ASP A 83 -23.11 8.55 -0.85
CA ASP A 83 -22.02 8.32 -1.80
C ASP A 83 -20.69 8.14 -1.07
N LEU A 84 -20.51 8.83 0.05
CA LEU A 84 -19.38 8.63 0.95
C LEU A 84 -19.37 7.19 1.51
N VAL A 85 -20.51 6.72 2.03
CA VAL A 85 -20.66 5.36 2.59
C VAL A 85 -20.45 4.30 1.53
N LEU A 86 -21.06 4.45 0.34
CA LEU A 86 -20.87 3.52 -0.78
C LEU A 86 -19.43 3.54 -1.30
N GLY A 87 -18.78 4.70 -1.32
CA GLY A 87 -17.38 4.86 -1.66
C GLY A 87 -16.46 4.11 -0.71
N ILE A 88 -16.66 4.25 0.60
CA ILE A 88 -15.92 3.52 1.64
C ILE A 88 -16.14 2.01 1.52
N LEU A 89 -17.38 1.57 1.30
CA LEU A 89 -17.72 0.14 1.12
C LEU A 89 -17.04 -0.47 -0.11
N ARG A 90 -17.03 0.24 -1.24
CA ARG A 90 -16.30 -0.15 -2.45
C ARG A 90 -14.80 -0.22 -2.19
N LEU A 91 -14.27 0.73 -1.44
CA LEU A 91 -12.88 0.75 -1.00
C LEU A 91 -12.52 -0.54 -0.26
N VAL A 92 -13.28 -0.90 0.76
CA VAL A 92 -13.00 -2.10 1.56
C VAL A 92 -12.93 -3.37 0.69
N ILE A 93 -13.87 -3.53 -0.24
CA ILE A 93 -13.91 -4.71 -1.12
C ILE A 93 -12.76 -4.69 -2.13
N ALA A 94 -12.52 -3.54 -2.77
CA ALA A 94 -11.47 -3.39 -3.77
C ALA A 94 -10.07 -3.57 -3.18
N TYR A 95 -9.84 -3.15 -1.94
CA TYR A 95 -8.52 -3.16 -1.33
C TYR A 95 -8.10 -4.47 -0.68
N TRP A 96 -9.01 -5.41 -0.43
CA TRP A 96 -8.65 -6.74 0.08
C TRP A 96 -7.63 -7.47 -0.80
N THR A 97 -7.79 -7.40 -2.13
CA THR A 97 -6.85 -7.98 -3.09
C THR A 97 -5.48 -7.30 -3.03
N PHE A 98 -5.43 -5.99 -2.86
CA PHE A 98 -4.18 -5.24 -2.67
C PHE A 98 -3.49 -5.55 -1.35
N ILE A 99 -4.24 -5.76 -0.25
CA ILE A 99 -3.67 -6.16 1.04
C ILE A 99 -3.00 -7.53 0.91
N LEU A 100 -3.65 -8.49 0.23
CA LEU A 100 -3.05 -9.79 -0.06
C LEU A 100 -1.81 -9.67 -0.95
N SER A 101 -1.86 -8.82 -1.98
CA SER A 101 -0.72 -8.55 -2.86
C SER A 101 0.46 -7.95 -2.09
N GLY A 102 0.17 -7.00 -1.19
CA GLY A 102 1.15 -6.39 -0.30
C GLY A 102 1.74 -7.39 0.68
N ALA A 103 0.93 -8.30 1.23
CA ALA A 103 1.42 -9.37 2.11
C ALA A 103 2.38 -10.32 1.38
N VAL A 104 2.02 -10.74 0.16
CA VAL A 104 2.86 -11.58 -0.70
C VAL A 104 4.15 -10.86 -1.08
N ALA A 105 4.04 -9.61 -1.51
CA ALA A 105 5.19 -8.77 -1.86
C ALA A 105 6.14 -8.59 -0.66
N GLY A 106 5.58 -8.29 0.51
CA GLY A 106 6.34 -8.19 1.76
C GLY A 106 7.03 -9.50 2.12
N ALA A 107 6.34 -10.64 1.99
CA ALA A 107 6.94 -11.96 2.20
C ALA A 107 8.12 -12.22 1.25
N LEU A 108 7.97 -11.88 -0.03
CA LEU A 108 9.00 -11.99 -1.06
C LEU A 108 10.20 -11.10 -0.73
N GLY A 109 10.00 -9.82 -0.42
CA GLY A 109 11.09 -8.90 -0.03
C GLY A 109 11.86 -9.40 1.19
N GLY A 110 11.15 -9.94 2.19
CA GLY A 110 11.78 -10.58 3.35
C GLY A 110 12.57 -11.85 2.98
N ALA A 111 12.07 -12.65 2.04
CA ALA A 111 12.74 -13.87 1.57
C ALA A 111 14.01 -13.56 0.76
N ILE A 112 13.95 -12.58 -0.15
CA ILE A 112 15.12 -12.13 -0.93
C ILE A 112 16.20 -11.62 0.02
N ARG A 113 15.82 -10.84 1.05
CA ARG A 113 16.79 -10.37 2.05
C ARG A 113 17.52 -11.49 2.77
N ARG A 114 16.79 -12.55 3.16
CA ARG A 114 17.38 -13.71 3.83
C ARG A 114 18.36 -14.43 2.91
N ARG A 115 18.06 -14.53 1.61
CA ARG A 115 18.98 -15.12 0.63
C ARG A 115 20.21 -14.24 0.41
N VAL A 116 20.03 -12.94 0.16
CA VAL A 116 21.14 -12.01 -0.15
C VAL A 116 22.08 -11.83 1.04
N LEU A 117 21.54 -11.58 2.23
CA LEU A 117 22.36 -11.34 3.43
C LEU A 117 22.77 -12.64 4.13
N GLY A 118 22.05 -13.74 3.91
CA GLY A 118 22.40 -15.05 4.44
C GLY A 118 23.41 -15.81 3.59
N ALA A 119 23.51 -15.50 2.28
CA ALA A 119 24.58 -16.01 1.41
C ALA A 119 25.90 -15.21 1.54
N ALA A 120 25.88 -14.10 2.28
CA ALA A 120 27.04 -13.23 2.52
C ALA A 120 27.70 -13.47 3.89
N ALA A 121 27.32 -14.55 4.58
CA ALA A 121 27.85 -15.00 5.88
C ALA A 121 28.39 -16.42 5.74
#